data_AF-A0AAV5Z624-F1
#
_entry.id   AF-A0AAV5Z624-F1
#
_cell.length_a   1.000
_cell.length_b   1.000
_cell.length_c   1.000
_cell.angle_alpha   90.00
_cell.angle_beta   90.00
_cell.angle_gamma   90.00
#
_symmetry.space_group_name_H-M   'P 1'
#
loop_
_entity.id
_entity.type
_entity.pdbx_description
1 polymer ?
#
loop_
_entity_poly.entity_id
_entity_poly.type
_entity_poly.pdbx_seq_one_letter_code
_entity_poly.pdbx_strand_id
1 'polypeptide(L)' 'MRLAAPLAVAVSVGLGATRAWADHGVGLRAEGWSPLTAALVFGGLALLVGAIVVILVTVFTKRDSSE' A
#
# COMPACT_ATOMS: atom_id res chain seq x y z
N MET A 1 -15.82 -3.72 -13.71
CA MET A 1 -14.70 -4.58 -14.16
C MET A 1 -13.36 -3.86 -14.34
N ARG A 2 -13.30 -2.54 -14.61
CA ARG A 2 -12.03 -1.81 -14.88
C ARG A 2 -11.01 -1.74 -13.73
N LEU A 3 -11.41 -1.99 -12.49
CA LEU A 3 -10.53 -1.96 -11.31
C LEU A 3 -9.92 -3.33 -10.93
N ALA A 4 -10.40 -4.42 -11.53
CA ALA A 4 -9.93 -5.76 -11.17
C ALA A 4 -8.47 -6.00 -11.58
N ALA A 5 -8.08 -5.51 -12.76
CA ALA A 5 -6.71 -5.63 -13.26
C ALA A 5 -5.66 -4.87 -12.41
N PRO A 6 -5.82 -3.58 -12.05
CA PRO A 6 -4.85 -2.88 -11.22
C PRO A 6 -4.78 -3.44 -9.80
N LEU A 7 -5.91 -3.92 -9.25
CA LEU A 7 -5.95 -4.54 -7.92
C LEU A 7 -5.22 -5.89 -7.92
N ALA A 8 -5.41 -6.72 -8.95
CA ALA A 8 -4.69 -7.97 -9.10
C ALA A 8 -3.18 -7.76 -9.24
N VAL A 9 -2.76 -6.73 -9.99
CA VAL A 9 -1.34 -6.35 -10.12
C VAL A 9 -0.78 -5.89 -8.76
N ALA A 10 -1.49 -5.01 -8.04
CA ALA A 10 -1.06 -4.53 -6.73
C ALA A 10 -0.92 -5.67 -5.70
N VAL A 11 -1.88 -6.60 -5.68
CA VAL A 11 -1.83 -7.79 -4.82
C VAL A 11 -0.64 -8.70 -5.18
N SER A 12 -0.39 -8.91 -6.47
CA SER A 12 0.72 -9.74 -6.94
C SER A 12 2.08 -9.15 -6.58
N VAL A 13 2.25 -7.83 -6.71
CA VAL A 13 3.46 -7.10 -6.30
C VAL A 13 3.64 -7.16 -4.78
N GLY A 14 2.56 -7.00 -4.02
CA GLY A 14 2.58 -7.13 -2.56
C GLY A 14 3.02 -8.52 -2.09
N LEU A 15 2.51 -9.59 -2.70
CA LEU A 15 2.86 -10.98 -2.38
C LEU A 15 4.29 -11.37 -2.80
N GLY A 16 4.80 -10.78 -3.88
CA GLY A 16 6.20 -10.96 -4.28
C GLY A 16 7.16 -10.25 -3.33
N ALA A 17 6.80 -9.03 -2.90
CA ALA A 17 7.58 -8.26 -1.94
C ALA A 17 7.66 -8.97 -0.58
N THR A 18 6.57 -9.55 -0.06
CA THR A 18 6.58 -10.25 1.23
C THR A 18 7.48 -11.48 1.26
N ARG A 19 7.59 -12.24 0.15
CA ARG A 19 8.52 -13.37 0.07
C ARG A 19 9.98 -12.93 0.16
N ALA A 20 10.38 -11.91 -0.61
CA ALA A 20 11.76 -11.39 -0.55
C ALA A 20 12.08 -10.69 0.79
N TRP A 21 11.07 -10.09 1.42
CA TRP A 21 11.20 -9.50 2.76
C TRP A 21 11.32 -10.55 3.87
N ALA A 22 10.71 -11.73 3.70
CA ALA A 22 10.80 -12.81 4.68
C ALA A 22 12.22 -13.38 4.80
N ASP A 23 13.00 -13.35 3.72
CA ASP A 23 14.42 -13.75 3.72
C ASP A 23 15.32 -12.71 4.43
N HIS A 24 14.79 -11.52 4.74
CA HIS A 24 15.44 -10.44 5.45
C HIS A 24 14.58 -10.04 6.67
N GLY A 25 14.56 -10.87 7.71
CA GLY A 25 13.67 -10.77 8.89
C GLY A 25 13.84 -9.53 9.79
N VAL A 26 14.21 -8.38 9.26
CA VAL A 26 14.38 -7.12 9.98
C VAL A 26 13.47 -6.06 9.37
N GLY A 27 12.79 -5.29 10.24
CA GLY A 27 11.91 -4.20 9.83
C GLY A 27 12.62 -3.13 8.98
N LEU A 28 11.84 -2.29 8.28
CA LEU A 28 12.33 -1.15 7.51
C LEU A 28 13.22 -0.26 8.40
N ARG A 29 14.54 -0.36 8.25
CA ARG A 29 15.50 0.43 9.02
C ARG A 29 15.81 1.73 8.30
N ALA A 30 15.67 2.83 9.02
CA ALA A 30 16.03 4.17 8.55
C ALA A 30 17.50 4.54 8.85
N GLU A 31 18.27 3.64 9.46
CA GLU A 31 19.68 3.87 9.79
C GLU A 31 20.48 4.16 8.52
N GLY A 32 21.20 5.29 8.51
CA GLY A 32 22.00 5.74 7.38
C GLY A 32 21.22 6.45 6.27
N TRP A 33 19.91 6.63 6.38
CA TRP A 33 19.13 7.40 5.41
C TRP A 33 19.22 8.90 5.68
N SER A 34 19.11 9.72 4.63
CA SER A 34 18.94 11.16 4.82
C SER A 34 17.59 11.44 5.53
N PRO A 35 17.49 12.48 6.38
CA PRO A 35 16.24 12.83 7.05
C PRO A 35 15.07 13.06 6.07
N LEU A 36 15.38 13.65 4.90
CA LEU A 36 14.41 13.87 3.83
C LEU A 36 13.89 12.55 3.26
N THR A 37 14.79 11.60 2.97
CA THR A 37 14.42 10.28 2.42
C THR A 37 13.55 9.51 3.40
N ALA A 38 13.91 9.51 4.69
CA ALA A 38 13.10 8.88 5.72
C ALA A 38 11.69 9.51 5.79
N ALA A 39 11.61 10.84 5.84
CA ALA A 39 10.34 11.56 5.88
C ALA A 39 9.45 11.25 4.66
N LEU A 40 10.04 11.21 3.45
CA LEU A 40 9.29 10.92 2.24
C LEU A 40 8.80 9.47 2.17
N VAL A 41 9.60 8.50 2.60
CA VAL A 41 9.21 7.09 2.59
C VAL A 41 8.13 6.81 3.62
N PHE A 42 8.34 7.18 4.88
CA PHE A 42 7.36 6.93 5.95
C PHE A 42 6.11 7.78 5.77
N GLY A 43 6.26 9.06 5.41
CA GLY A 43 5.14 9.93 5.07
C GLY A 43 4.36 9.40 3.87
N GLY A 44 5.04 9.07 2.79
CA GLY A 44 4.41 8.50 1.59
C GLY A 44 3.64 7.22 1.86
N LEU A 45 4.19 6.31 2.67
CA LEU A 45 3.50 5.09 3.11
C LEU A 45 2.24 5.41 3.92
N ALA A 46 2.31 6.36 4.86
CA ALA A 46 1.15 6.77 5.65
C ALA A 46 0.03 7.37 4.76
N LEU A 47 0.40 8.23 3.81
CA LEU A 47 -0.54 8.83 2.86
C LEU A 47 -1.17 7.77 1.95
N LEU A 48 -0.38 6.79 1.49
CA LEU A 48 -0.86 5.69 0.67
C LEU A 48 -1.89 4.84 1.41
N VAL A 49 -1.63 4.48 2.68
CA VAL A 49 -2.58 3.74 3.51
C VAL A 49 -3.88 4.52 3.68
N GLY A 50 -3.80 5.82 3.99
CA GLY A 50 -4.97 6.69 4.08
C GLY A 50 -5.78 6.72 2.79
N ALA A 51 -5.12 6.86 1.63
CA ALA A 51 -5.76 6.84 0.33
C ALA A 51 -6.49 5.52 0.05
N ILE A 52 -5.88 4.37 0.39
CA ILE A 52 -6.50 3.05 0.24
C ILE A 52 -7.79 2.97 1.06
N VAL A 53 -7.77 3.41 2.32
CA VAL A 53 -8.97 3.40 3.18
C VAL A 53 -10.10 4.24 2.58
N VAL A 54 -9.80 5.47 2.12
CA VAL A 54 -10.81 6.35 1.50
C VAL A 54 -11.41 5.70 0.25
N ILE A 55 -10.57 5.08 -0.60
CA ILE A 55 -11.02 4.38 -1.80
C ILE A 55 -11.92 3.21 -1.43
N LEU A 56 -11.53 2.39 -0.44
CA LEU A 56 -12.34 1.25 0.01
C LEU A 56 -13.71 1.71 0.52
N VAL A 57 -13.76 2.71 1.40
CA VAL A 57 -15.01 3.28 1.92
C VAL A 57 -15.88 3.80 0.78
N THR A 58 -15.29 4.56 -0.15
CA THR A 58 -16.01 5.12 -1.30
C THR A 58 -16.59 4.03 -2.19
N VAL A 59 -15.81 2.98 -2.47
CA VAL A 59 -16.23 1.87 -3.34
C VAL A 59 -17.32 1.04 -2.67
N PHE A 60 -17.17 0.69 -1.39
CA PHE A 60 -18.17 -0.11 -0.68
C PHE A 60 -19.47 0.66 -0.48
N THR A 61 -19.40 1.92 0.00
CA THR A 61 -20.59 2.76 0.19
C THR A 61 -21.35 2.96 -1.12
N LYS A 62 -20.64 3.15 -2.25
CA LYS A 62 -21.29 3.33 -3.55
C LYS A 62 -21.98 2.07 -4.05
N ARG A 63 -21.52 0.88 -3.66
CA ARG A 63 -22.15 -0.39 -4.04
C ARG A 63 -23.44 -0.60 -3.26
N ASP A 64 -23.42 -0.29 -1.95
CA ASP A 64 -24.59 -0.43 -1.07
C ASP A 64 -25.74 0.50 -1.47
N SER A 65 -25.44 1.68 -2.02
CA SER A 65 -26.46 2.64 -2.49
C SER A 65 -27.04 2.34 -3.88
N SER A 66 -26.50 1.35 -4.59
CA SER A 66 -26.89 1.03 -5.97
C SER A 66 -27.69 -0.27 -6.09
N GLU A 67 -27.95 -0.92 -4.96
CA GLU A 67 -28.91 -2.04 -4.80
C GLU A 67 -30.28 -1.52 -4.34
#